data_AF-A0ABC8S3K1-F1
#
_entry.id   AF-A0ABC8S3K1-F1
#
_cell.length_a   1.000
_cell.length_b   1.000
_cell.length_c   1.000
_cell.angle_alpha   90.00
_cell.angle_beta   90.00
_cell.angle_gamma   90.00
#
_symmetry.space_group_name_H-M   'P 1'
#
loop_
_entity.id
_entity.type
_entity.pdbx_description
1 polymer ?
#
loop_
_entity_poly.entity_id
_entity_poly.type
_entity_poly.pdbx_seq_one_letter_code
_entity_poly.pdbx_strand_id
1 'polypeptide(L)'
;MSPRPSLSSSSTNLTDSQSISSPPPSTSSSPSSSSPDMWNYLWVPFLVALSKELTSVKAESTILLPTESSPSCPAPDPKLNYRPVIGIVSHPGDGASGRLNNATNASYIAASYVKFVESAGARVIPLIYNEPRDVLYKKLDMVNGVLFTGGWAKSGLYFEVIEAIFKKVLKKNDAGDHFPLLAICLGFELLTMIISKDNNILEQFSATDQASTLQFMKNISIEGSVFQRFPPDLLRKLSTDCLVMQNHHYGISPERFQENMNLCSFFKILTTSVDEGNKVFCVTVRI
;
A
#
# COMPACT_ATOMS: atom_id res chain seq x y z
N MET A 1 -48.54 -51.29 -43.10
CA MET A 1 -48.83 -50.03 -43.80
C MET A 1 -47.79 -49.00 -43.38
N SER A 2 -46.83 -48.74 -44.26
CA SER A 2 -45.87 -47.62 -44.23
C SER A 2 -46.59 -46.29 -44.61
N PRO A 3 -45.93 -45.11 -44.71
CA PRO A 3 -44.49 -44.84 -44.49
C PRO A 3 -44.12 -43.52 -43.77
N ARG A 4 -42.84 -43.48 -43.39
CA ARG A 4 -41.96 -42.32 -43.14
C ARG A 4 -41.63 -41.56 -44.44
N PRO A 5 -41.24 -40.28 -44.35
CA PRO A 5 -40.07 -39.82 -45.11
C PRO A 5 -39.21 -38.84 -44.27
N SER A 6 -37.97 -38.46 -44.58
CA SER A 6 -36.88 -38.96 -45.42
C SER A 6 -35.67 -38.05 -45.08
N LEU A 7 -34.51 -38.63 -44.77
CA LEU A 7 -33.23 -37.92 -44.75
C LEU A 7 -32.73 -37.75 -46.18
N SER A 8 -32.19 -36.57 -46.52
CA SER A 8 -31.34 -36.38 -47.69
C SER A 8 -29.92 -36.03 -47.27
N SER A 9 -29.01 -36.86 -47.76
CA SER A 9 -27.56 -36.77 -47.68
C SER A 9 -27.01 -35.91 -48.82
N SER A 10 -25.96 -35.14 -48.57
CA SER A 10 -24.94 -34.90 -49.59
C SER A 10 -23.55 -34.85 -48.95
N SER A 11 -22.77 -35.84 -49.35
CA SER A 11 -21.38 -36.07 -49.03
C SER A 11 -20.49 -35.18 -49.89
N THR A 12 -19.40 -34.65 -49.33
CA THR A 12 -18.26 -34.20 -50.12
C THR A 12 -16.98 -34.74 -49.48
N ASN A 13 -16.40 -35.72 -50.18
CA ASN A 13 -15.08 -36.25 -49.91
C ASN A 13 -14.01 -35.36 -50.54
N LEU A 14 -12.96 -35.16 -49.74
CA LEU A 14 -11.56 -34.92 -50.05
C LEU A 14 -11.11 -35.33 -51.47
N THR A 15 -10.61 -34.36 -52.23
CA THR A 15 -9.45 -34.47 -53.13
C THR A 15 -8.85 -33.07 -53.32
N ASP A 16 -7.80 -32.74 -52.57
CA ASP A 16 -6.95 -31.57 -52.86
C ASP A 16 -5.67 -32.05 -53.55
N SER A 17 -5.59 -31.79 -54.84
CA SER A 17 -4.39 -31.96 -55.65
C SER A 17 -3.82 -30.58 -55.98
N GLN A 18 -2.56 -30.43 -55.56
CA GLN A 18 -1.58 -29.38 -55.81
C GLN A 18 -1.73 -28.63 -57.15
N SER A 19 -1.73 -27.30 -57.10
CA SER A 19 -0.88 -26.50 -58.00
C SER A 19 -0.42 -25.22 -57.29
N ILE A 20 0.90 -25.16 -57.16
CA ILE A 20 1.68 -24.11 -56.51
C ILE A 20 1.78 -22.92 -57.48
N SER A 21 1.42 -21.72 -57.04
CA SER A 21 1.79 -20.48 -57.71
C SER A 21 2.46 -19.55 -56.70
N SER A 22 3.73 -19.26 -56.98
CA SER A 22 4.70 -18.59 -56.13
C SER A 22 4.44 -17.07 -55.99
N PRO A 23 4.66 -16.47 -54.82
CA PRO A 23 4.81 -15.02 -54.70
C PRO A 23 6.23 -14.59 -55.16
N PRO A 24 6.39 -13.34 -55.65
CA PRO A 24 7.68 -12.83 -56.12
C PRO A 24 8.67 -12.60 -54.97
N PRO A 25 9.99 -12.57 -55.24
CA PRO A 25 11.02 -12.74 -54.23
C PRO A 25 11.20 -11.48 -53.39
N SER A 26 11.14 -11.65 -52.06
CA SER A 26 11.72 -10.71 -51.11
C SER A 26 13.25 -10.83 -51.17
N THR A 27 13.90 -9.74 -51.53
CA THR A 27 15.35 -9.61 -51.56
C THR A 27 15.91 -9.74 -50.14
N SER A 28 16.75 -10.75 -49.95
CA SER A 28 17.57 -10.96 -48.76
C SER A 28 18.66 -9.90 -48.68
N SER A 29 18.54 -8.96 -47.73
CA SER A 29 19.66 -8.13 -47.30
C SER A 29 20.41 -8.83 -46.17
N SER A 30 21.70 -9.09 -46.40
CA SER A 30 22.67 -9.61 -45.43
C SER A 30 22.75 -8.74 -44.17
N PRO A 31 23.10 -9.29 -42.99
CA PRO A 31 23.36 -8.47 -41.81
C PRO A 31 24.71 -7.77 -41.98
N SER A 32 24.69 -6.46 -42.19
CA SER A 32 25.88 -5.62 -42.05
C SER A 32 26.13 -5.39 -40.55
N SER A 33 27.31 -5.82 -40.08
CA SER A 33 27.83 -5.49 -38.77
C SER A 33 28.05 -3.97 -38.67
N SER A 34 27.23 -3.27 -37.91
CA SER A 34 27.54 -1.89 -37.51
C SER A 34 28.54 -1.93 -36.35
N SER A 35 29.73 -1.36 -36.59
CA SER A 35 30.70 -1.06 -35.54
C SER A 35 30.09 -0.02 -34.58
N PRO A 36 30.36 -0.08 -33.27
CA PRO A 36 29.86 0.93 -32.35
C PRO A 36 30.52 2.28 -32.63
N ASP A 37 29.68 3.32 -32.70
CA ASP A 37 30.08 4.72 -32.93
C ASP A 37 31.16 5.16 -31.94
N MET A 38 32.36 5.37 -32.48
CA MET A 38 33.57 5.80 -31.77
C MET A 38 33.54 7.30 -31.38
N TRP A 39 32.35 7.91 -31.33
CA TRP A 39 32.14 9.35 -31.04
C TRP A 39 31.63 9.65 -29.63
N ASN A 40 31.22 8.63 -28.85
CA ASN A 40 30.70 8.82 -27.48
C ASN A 40 31.78 8.89 -26.38
N TYR A 41 33.08 8.85 -26.73
CA TYR A 41 34.18 8.88 -25.75
C TYR A 41 34.95 10.20 -25.69
N LEU A 42 34.55 11.22 -26.47
CA LEU A 42 35.25 12.50 -26.52
C LEU A 42 34.99 13.42 -25.30
N TRP A 43 34.08 13.06 -24.38
CA TRP A 43 33.78 13.88 -23.20
C TRP A 43 34.53 13.41 -21.94
N VAL A 44 35.05 12.18 -21.96
CA VAL A 44 35.83 11.59 -20.86
C VAL A 44 37.17 12.31 -20.61
N PRO A 45 37.90 12.85 -21.60
CA PRO A 45 39.12 13.62 -21.33
C PRO A 45 38.84 14.98 -20.68
N PHE A 46 37.66 15.56 -20.92
CA PHE A 46 37.31 16.90 -20.43
C PHE A 46 37.05 16.91 -18.91
N LEU A 47 36.45 15.84 -18.38
CA LEU A 47 36.24 15.68 -16.93
C LEU A 47 37.54 15.40 -16.15
N VAL A 48 38.55 14.80 -16.79
CA VAL A 48 39.85 14.56 -16.15
C VAL A 48 40.72 15.82 -16.17
N ALA A 49 40.63 16.65 -17.22
CA ALA A 49 41.35 17.93 -17.30
C ALA A 49 40.85 18.95 -16.26
N LEU A 50 39.55 18.97 -15.94
CA LEU A 50 39.00 19.87 -14.91
C LEU A 50 39.40 19.49 -13.47
N SER A 51 39.89 18.26 -13.25
CA SER A 51 40.35 17.81 -11.92
C SER A 51 41.78 18.23 -11.58
N LYS A 52 42.54 18.77 -12.55
CA LYS A 52 43.93 19.19 -12.34
C LYS A 52 44.09 20.70 -12.09
N GLU A 53 43.00 21.45 -12.01
CA GLU A 53 43.00 22.89 -11.71
C GLU A 53 42.27 23.26 -10.41
N LEU A 54 42.11 22.33 -9.46
CA LEU A 54 41.90 22.74 -8.07
C LEU A 54 43.25 23.05 -7.43
N THR A 55 43.58 24.32 -7.45
CA THR A 55 44.66 24.90 -6.64
C THR A 55 44.46 24.55 -5.16
N SER A 56 45.57 24.25 -4.49
CA SER A 56 45.63 23.93 -3.07
C SER A 56 45.09 25.11 -2.25
N VAL A 57 43.85 25.01 -1.79
CA VAL A 57 43.34 25.86 -0.71
C VAL A 57 43.92 25.29 0.58
N LYS A 58 44.86 26.04 1.17
CA LYS A 58 45.40 25.77 2.49
C LYS A 58 44.25 25.85 3.50
N ALA A 59 43.82 24.71 4.02
CA ALA A 59 42.84 24.67 5.09
C ALA A 59 43.45 25.33 6.34
N GLU A 60 43.04 26.57 6.63
CA GLU A 60 43.29 27.16 7.94
C GLU A 60 42.54 26.33 8.97
N SER A 61 43.29 25.57 9.77
CA SER A 61 42.76 24.80 10.89
C SER A 61 42.53 25.75 12.07
N THR A 62 41.55 26.65 11.93
CA THR A 62 40.99 27.38 13.07
C THR A 62 39.63 26.76 13.36
N ILE A 63 39.65 25.59 14.01
CA ILE A 63 38.45 25.03 14.63
C ILE A 63 38.13 25.95 15.81
N LEU A 64 37.19 26.87 15.60
CA LEU A 64 36.51 27.56 16.71
C LEU A 64 35.62 26.53 17.40
N LEU A 65 36.16 25.89 18.45
CA LEU A 65 35.37 25.11 19.39
C LEU A 65 34.31 26.04 20.00
N PRO A 66 33.01 25.71 19.92
CA PRO A 66 31.99 26.44 20.64
C PRO A 66 32.31 26.38 22.13
N THR A 67 32.67 27.53 22.70
CA THR A 67 32.75 27.73 24.14
C THR A 67 31.37 27.47 24.75
N GLU A 68 31.31 26.51 25.67
CA GLU A 68 30.33 26.29 26.72
C GLU A 68 28.87 26.68 26.47
N SER A 69 28.14 25.75 25.85
CA SER A 69 27.01 25.09 26.52
C SER A 69 26.74 23.82 25.73
N SER A 70 27.16 22.66 26.22
CA SER A 70 26.74 21.40 25.61
C SER A 70 25.22 21.35 25.72
N PRO A 71 24.45 21.32 24.61
CA PRO A 71 23.07 20.87 24.72
C PRO A 71 23.16 19.40 25.12
N SER A 72 23.11 19.15 26.44
CA SER A 72 23.01 17.81 26.97
C SER A 72 21.75 17.21 26.36
N CYS A 73 21.93 16.22 25.49
CA CYS A 73 20.80 15.44 25.01
C CYS A 73 20.10 14.88 26.26
N PRO A 74 18.81 15.21 26.50
CA PRO A 74 18.11 14.67 27.65
C PRO A 74 18.18 13.15 27.59
N ALA A 75 18.44 12.52 28.74
CA ALA A 75 18.46 11.08 28.85
C ALA A 75 17.14 10.50 28.33
N PRO A 76 17.15 9.38 27.58
CA PRO A 76 15.93 8.74 27.13
C PRO A 76 15.02 8.42 28.32
N ASP A 77 13.72 8.70 28.19
CA ASP A 77 12.72 8.37 29.19
C ASP A 77 12.69 6.82 29.35
N PRO A 78 13.05 6.28 30.52
CA PRO A 78 13.09 4.83 30.72
C PRO A 78 11.72 4.15 30.57
N LYS A 79 10.62 4.90 30.56
CA LYS A 79 9.26 4.39 30.32
C LYS A 79 8.94 4.17 28.85
N LEU A 80 9.74 4.71 27.92
CA LEU A 80 9.49 4.63 26.49
C LEU A 80 10.31 3.52 25.81
N ASN A 81 9.70 2.89 24.80
CA ASN A 81 10.38 1.98 23.90
C ASN A 81 10.92 2.71 22.67
N TYR A 82 12.24 2.95 22.64
CA TYR A 82 12.93 3.63 21.53
C TYR A 82 13.30 2.71 20.35
N ARG A 83 12.96 1.42 20.41
CA ARG A 83 13.26 0.45 19.35
C ARG A 83 12.01 -0.34 18.96
N PRO A 84 10.89 0.35 18.64
CA PRO A 84 9.62 -0.30 18.41
C PRO A 84 9.71 -1.28 17.24
N VAL A 85 8.94 -2.35 17.35
CA VAL A 85 8.74 -3.35 16.31
C VAL A 85 7.27 -3.34 15.95
N ILE A 86 6.93 -3.23 14.68
CA ILE A 86 5.54 -3.22 14.20
C ILE A 86 5.30 -4.49 13.39
N GLY A 87 4.20 -5.18 13.72
CA GLY A 87 3.70 -6.29 12.93
C GLY A 87 3.00 -5.77 11.68
N ILE A 88 3.31 -6.28 10.49
CA ILE A 88 2.56 -5.98 9.27
C ILE A 88 1.88 -7.27 8.80
N VAL A 89 0.56 -7.25 8.66
CA VAL A 89 -0.19 -8.42 8.19
C VAL A 89 0.03 -8.63 6.69
N SER A 90 0.40 -9.85 6.28
CA SER A 90 0.55 -10.21 4.87
C SER A 90 -0.80 -10.39 4.21
N HIS A 91 -0.88 -10.09 2.92
CA HIS A 91 -2.10 -10.23 2.12
C HIS A 91 -2.05 -11.50 1.24
N PRO A 92 -3.18 -12.17 0.97
CA PRO A 92 -3.23 -13.33 0.07
C PRO A 92 -2.71 -13.04 -1.34
N GLY A 93 -2.05 -14.03 -1.92
CA GLY A 93 -1.47 -13.98 -3.27
C GLY A 93 -0.01 -13.50 -3.27
N ASP A 94 0.52 -13.23 -4.46
CA ASP A 94 1.91 -12.82 -4.66
C ASP A 94 2.10 -11.30 -4.86
N GLY A 95 1.00 -10.54 -4.81
CA GLY A 95 1.01 -9.10 -5.10
C GLY A 95 1.27 -8.76 -6.57
N ALA A 96 1.23 -9.76 -7.46
CA ALA A 96 1.53 -9.62 -8.88
C ALA A 96 0.59 -10.45 -9.77
N SER A 97 -0.63 -10.72 -9.28
CA SER A 97 -1.68 -11.46 -10.00
C SER A 97 -1.21 -12.85 -10.49
N GLY A 98 -0.41 -13.55 -9.67
CA GLY A 98 0.10 -14.90 -9.96
C GLY A 98 1.35 -14.93 -10.85
N ARG A 99 1.85 -13.78 -11.30
CA ARG A 99 3.03 -13.68 -12.18
C ARG A 99 4.34 -14.07 -11.50
N LEU A 100 4.44 -13.92 -10.18
CA LEU A 100 5.63 -14.26 -9.39
C LEU A 100 5.48 -15.61 -8.70
N ASN A 101 4.30 -15.88 -8.14
CA ASN A 101 3.99 -17.16 -7.49
C ASN A 101 2.49 -17.42 -7.54
N ASN A 102 2.08 -18.54 -8.13
CA ASN A 102 0.67 -18.91 -8.26
C ASN A 102 0.21 -19.96 -7.21
N ALA A 103 1.02 -20.19 -6.18
CA ALA A 103 0.62 -21.07 -5.08
C ALA A 103 -0.55 -20.47 -4.30
N THR A 104 -1.56 -21.28 -4.00
CA THR A 104 -2.77 -20.85 -3.28
C THR A 104 -2.51 -20.40 -1.84
N ASN A 105 -1.36 -20.78 -1.27
CA ASN A 105 -0.88 -20.35 0.03
C ASN A 105 0.16 -19.21 -0.04
N ALA A 106 0.41 -18.64 -1.22
CA ALA A 106 1.27 -17.46 -1.35
C ALA A 106 0.67 -16.28 -0.57
N SER A 107 1.54 -15.50 0.05
CA SER A 107 1.18 -14.23 0.67
C SER A 107 2.29 -13.21 0.43
N TYR A 108 1.95 -11.92 0.48
CA TYR A 108 2.91 -10.85 0.27
C TYR A 108 2.68 -9.68 1.21
N ILE A 109 3.70 -8.85 1.37
CA ILE A 109 3.59 -7.50 1.96
C ILE A 109 4.19 -6.56 0.92
N ALA A 110 3.42 -5.55 0.48
CA ALA A 110 3.98 -4.55 -0.41
C ALA A 110 5.11 -3.79 0.31
N ALA A 111 6.28 -3.68 -0.35
CA ALA A 111 7.47 -3.08 0.25
C ALA A 111 7.26 -1.62 0.69
N SER A 112 6.28 -0.91 0.11
CA SER A 112 5.90 0.43 0.53
C SER A 112 5.46 0.50 2.00
N TYR A 113 4.72 -0.49 2.51
CA TYR A 113 4.33 -0.53 3.92
C TYR A 113 5.52 -0.76 4.85
N VAL A 114 6.48 -1.60 4.43
CA VAL A 114 7.72 -1.84 5.20
C VAL A 114 8.53 -0.54 5.28
N LYS A 115 8.75 0.12 4.14
CA LYS A 115 9.46 1.41 4.07
C LYS A 115 8.75 2.50 4.87
N PHE A 116 7.42 2.53 4.85
CA PHE A 116 6.63 3.45 5.66
C PHE A 116 6.93 3.30 7.15
N VAL A 117 6.92 2.06 7.67
CA VAL A 117 7.25 1.79 9.08
C VAL A 117 8.73 2.07 9.40
N GLU A 118 9.65 1.64 8.54
CA GLU A 118 11.10 1.81 8.76
C GLU A 118 11.52 3.28 8.74
N SER A 119 10.94 4.09 7.85
CA SER A 119 11.20 5.53 7.78
C SER A 119 10.76 6.29 9.04
N ALA A 120 9.83 5.72 9.82
CA ALA A 120 9.43 6.23 11.12
C ALA A 120 10.32 5.73 12.28
N GLY A 121 11.39 4.98 11.99
CA GLY A 121 12.35 4.49 12.98
C GLY A 121 11.98 3.17 13.67
N ALA A 122 10.99 2.45 13.14
CA ALA A 122 10.57 1.15 13.67
C ALA A 122 11.12 -0.03 12.83
N ARG A 123 11.19 -1.22 13.43
CA ARG A 123 11.48 -2.47 12.71
C ARG A 123 10.19 -3.19 12.36
N VAL A 124 10.22 -4.07 11.36
CA VAL A 124 9.05 -4.82 10.92
C VAL A 124 9.19 -6.31 11.22
N ILE A 125 8.11 -6.92 11.71
CA ILE A 125 7.92 -8.38 11.71
C ILE A 125 6.72 -8.70 10.80
N PRO A 126 6.86 -9.61 9.82
CA PRO A 126 5.72 -10.05 9.02
C PRO A 126 4.80 -10.95 9.85
N LEU A 127 3.52 -10.58 9.90
CA LEU A 127 2.44 -11.39 10.43
C LEU A 127 1.77 -12.12 9.27
N ILE A 128 2.22 -13.35 8.99
CA ILE A 128 1.77 -14.09 7.81
C ILE A 128 0.35 -14.60 8.06
N TYR A 129 -0.63 -14.18 7.26
CA TYR A 129 -2.05 -14.39 7.58
C TYR A 129 -2.45 -15.87 7.65
N ASN A 130 -1.79 -16.74 6.88
CA ASN A 130 -2.11 -18.16 6.78
C ASN A 130 -1.16 -19.06 7.60
N GLU A 131 -0.40 -18.50 8.55
CA GLU A 131 0.33 -19.29 9.54
C GLU A 131 -0.61 -19.90 10.59
N PRO A 132 -0.18 -20.98 11.28
CA PRO A 132 -0.88 -21.49 12.45
C PRO A 132 -1.15 -20.39 13.47
N ARG A 133 -2.34 -20.41 14.09
CA ARG A 133 -2.81 -19.31 14.93
C ARG A 133 -1.93 -19.06 16.15
N ASP A 134 -1.32 -20.11 16.71
CA ASP A 134 -0.40 -20.00 17.84
C ASP A 134 0.91 -19.30 17.44
N VAL A 135 1.44 -19.58 16.24
CA VAL A 135 2.63 -18.91 15.69
C VAL A 135 2.33 -17.43 15.46
N LEU A 136 1.16 -17.13 14.86
CA LEU A 136 0.72 -15.76 14.65
C LEU A 136 0.60 -14.99 15.98
N TYR A 137 0.02 -15.59 17.02
CA TYR A 137 -0.11 -14.95 18.33
C TYR A 137 1.25 -14.77 19.02
N LYS A 138 2.16 -15.74 18.93
CA LYS A 138 3.55 -15.58 19.42
C LYS A 138 4.23 -14.39 18.74
N LYS A 139 4.03 -14.20 17.43
CA LYS A 139 4.54 -13.02 16.72
C LYS A 139 3.89 -11.73 17.17
N LEU A 140 2.57 -11.75 17.40
CA LEU A 140 1.84 -10.58 17.88
C LEU A 140 2.32 -10.14 19.29
N ASP A 141 2.72 -11.08 20.14
CA ASP A 141 3.28 -10.77 21.47
C ASP A 141 4.71 -10.20 21.41
N MET A 142 5.41 -10.33 20.28
CA MET A 142 6.77 -9.80 20.08
C MET A 142 6.80 -8.38 19.49
N VAL A 143 5.66 -7.85 19.05
CA VAL A 143 5.56 -6.52 18.43
C VAL A 143 4.90 -5.52 19.37
N ASN A 144 5.06 -4.24 19.08
CA ASN A 144 4.55 -3.11 19.86
C ASN A 144 3.31 -2.45 19.22
N GLY A 145 2.87 -2.94 18.07
CA GLY A 145 1.73 -2.43 17.33
C GLY A 145 1.54 -3.22 16.04
N VAL A 146 0.42 -3.00 15.36
CA VAL A 146 0.10 -3.71 14.11
C VAL A 146 -0.41 -2.79 13.01
N LEU A 147 -0.03 -3.11 11.78
CA LEU A 147 -0.49 -2.46 10.56
C LEU A 147 -1.33 -3.43 9.73
N PHE A 148 -2.57 -3.04 9.42
CA PHE A 148 -3.41 -3.69 8.41
C PHE A 148 -3.26 -2.97 7.08
N THR A 149 -2.90 -3.72 6.05
CA THR A 149 -2.59 -3.18 4.73
C THR A 149 -3.83 -3.06 3.85
N GLY A 150 -3.70 -2.31 2.75
CA GLY A 150 -4.60 -2.41 1.60
C GLY A 150 -4.55 -3.78 0.93
N GLY A 151 -5.47 -4.03 -0.01
CA GLY A 151 -5.60 -5.29 -0.72
C GLY A 151 -7.01 -5.49 -1.28
N TRP A 152 -7.38 -6.75 -1.56
CA TRP A 152 -8.69 -7.10 -2.14
C TRP A 152 -9.51 -8.11 -1.31
N ALA A 153 -8.86 -8.95 -0.50
CA ALA A 153 -9.55 -10.04 0.21
C ALA A 153 -10.44 -9.54 1.36
N LYS A 154 -11.77 -9.67 1.21
CA LYS A 154 -12.78 -9.23 2.20
C LYS A 154 -13.45 -10.37 2.98
N SER A 155 -13.09 -11.60 2.71
CA SER A 155 -13.77 -12.78 3.25
C SER A 155 -12.80 -13.96 3.45
N GLY A 156 -13.31 -15.05 4.02
CA GLY A 156 -12.56 -16.27 4.30
C GLY A 156 -11.46 -16.07 5.33
N LEU A 157 -10.41 -16.90 5.24
CA LEU A 157 -9.35 -16.98 6.24
C LEU A 157 -8.69 -15.63 6.54
N TYR A 158 -8.49 -14.77 5.53
CA TYR A 158 -7.88 -13.46 5.75
C TYR A 158 -8.74 -12.57 6.66
N PHE A 159 -10.06 -12.52 6.40
CA PHE A 159 -11.00 -11.76 7.24
C PHE A 159 -11.00 -12.29 8.68
N GLU A 160 -11.08 -13.61 8.86
CA GLU A 160 -11.07 -14.26 10.18
C GLU A 160 -9.79 -13.96 10.99
N VAL A 161 -8.65 -13.86 10.29
CA VAL A 161 -7.35 -13.55 10.90
C VAL A 161 -7.28 -12.07 11.30
N ILE A 162 -7.74 -11.16 10.44
CA ILE A 162 -7.84 -9.73 10.75
C ILE A 162 -8.73 -9.51 11.97
N GLU A 163 -9.90 -10.13 12.01
CA GLU A 163 -10.82 -10.06 13.15
C GLU A 163 -10.17 -10.60 14.44
N ALA A 164 -9.45 -11.72 14.36
CA ALA A 164 -8.79 -12.29 15.51
C ALA A 164 -7.63 -11.44 16.04
N ILE A 165 -6.82 -10.85 15.16
CA ILE A 165 -5.78 -9.90 15.56
C ILE A 165 -6.44 -8.68 16.21
N PHE A 166 -7.49 -8.12 15.61
CA PHE A 166 -8.19 -6.97 16.16
C PHE A 166 -8.76 -7.25 17.57
N LYS A 167 -9.38 -8.42 17.78
CA LYS A 167 -9.84 -8.85 19.12
C LYS A 167 -8.70 -8.93 20.14
N LYS A 168 -7.50 -9.36 19.74
CA LYS A 168 -6.32 -9.38 20.61
C LYS A 168 -5.82 -7.97 20.93
N VAL A 169 -5.83 -7.07 19.95
CA VAL A 169 -5.48 -5.66 20.14
C VAL A 169 -6.43 -5.01 21.15
N LEU A 170 -7.75 -5.21 21.00
CA LEU A 170 -8.73 -4.72 21.97
C LEU A 170 -8.43 -5.26 23.37
N LYS A 171 -8.24 -6.58 23.51
CA LYS A 171 -7.93 -7.21 24.80
C LYS A 171 -6.66 -6.63 25.45
N LYS A 172 -5.62 -6.32 24.67
CA LYS A 172 -4.39 -5.70 25.18
C LYS A 172 -4.68 -4.29 25.71
N ASN A 173 -5.35 -3.46 24.91
CA ASN A 173 -5.69 -2.10 25.32
C ASN A 173 -6.64 -2.06 26.53
N ASP A 174 -7.65 -2.94 26.59
CA ASP A 174 -8.57 -3.08 27.74
C ASP A 174 -7.83 -3.49 29.03
N ALA A 175 -6.72 -4.22 28.91
CA ALA A 175 -5.85 -4.60 30.02
C ALA A 175 -4.84 -3.49 30.40
N GLY A 176 -4.88 -2.33 29.76
CA GLY A 176 -3.94 -1.23 29.97
C GLY A 176 -2.60 -1.37 29.23
N ASP A 177 -2.44 -2.40 28.39
CA ASP A 177 -1.29 -2.55 27.48
C ASP A 177 -1.55 -1.76 26.20
N HIS A 178 -1.04 -0.53 26.14
CA HIS A 178 -1.27 0.38 25.02
C HIS A 178 -0.65 -0.18 23.72
N PHE A 179 -1.51 -0.71 22.85
CA PHE A 179 -1.11 -1.43 21.65
C PHE A 179 -1.76 -0.78 20.41
N PRO A 180 -1.06 0.12 19.69
CA PRO A 180 -1.61 0.81 18.54
C PRO A 180 -1.86 -0.13 17.36
N LEU A 181 -2.94 0.17 16.64
CA LEU A 181 -3.27 -0.43 15.35
C LEU A 181 -3.51 0.68 14.33
N LEU A 182 -2.86 0.58 13.17
CA LEU A 182 -3.12 1.42 12.01
C LEU A 182 -3.69 0.57 10.87
N ALA A 183 -4.80 1.00 10.28
CA ALA A 183 -5.47 0.29 9.21
C ALA A 183 -5.59 1.19 7.98
N ILE A 184 -5.12 0.72 6.83
CA ILE A 184 -5.03 1.51 5.59
C ILE A 184 -5.85 0.83 4.49
N CYS A 185 -6.67 1.61 3.76
CA CYS A 185 -7.48 1.13 2.63
C CYS A 185 -8.33 -0.10 3.04
N LEU A 186 -8.11 -1.29 2.46
CA LEU A 186 -8.79 -2.52 2.85
C LEU A 186 -8.76 -2.76 4.36
N GLY A 187 -7.65 -2.47 5.06
CA GLY A 187 -7.60 -2.61 6.51
C GLY A 187 -8.70 -1.80 7.21
N PHE A 188 -8.94 -0.56 6.76
CA PHE A 188 -10.00 0.30 7.29
C PHE A 188 -11.40 -0.22 6.93
N GLU A 189 -11.59 -0.70 5.70
CA GLU A 189 -12.83 -1.36 5.26
C GLU A 189 -13.17 -2.57 6.16
N LEU A 190 -12.19 -3.41 6.46
CA LEU A 190 -12.37 -4.60 7.29
C LEU A 190 -12.71 -4.24 8.74
N LEU A 191 -12.04 -3.27 9.33
CA LEU A 191 -12.40 -2.80 10.67
C LEU A 191 -13.81 -2.23 10.69
N THR A 192 -14.20 -1.49 9.65
CA THR A 192 -15.55 -0.94 9.53
C THR A 192 -16.59 -2.07 9.52
N MET A 193 -16.38 -3.14 8.76
CA MET A 193 -17.25 -4.34 8.75
C MET A 193 -17.28 -5.07 10.10
N ILE A 194 -16.11 -5.26 10.73
CA ILE A 194 -15.98 -6.00 12.00
C ILE A 194 -16.69 -5.26 13.14
N ILE A 195 -16.47 -3.94 13.26
CA ILE A 195 -17.03 -3.12 14.33
C ILE A 195 -18.52 -2.91 14.11
N SER A 196 -18.95 -2.63 12.88
CA SER A 196 -20.37 -2.46 12.55
C SER A 196 -21.17 -3.75 12.76
N LYS A 197 -20.50 -4.91 12.67
CA LYS A 197 -21.09 -6.26 12.58
C LYS A 197 -21.98 -6.43 11.35
N ASP A 198 -21.63 -5.73 10.27
CA ASP A 198 -22.36 -5.73 9.00
C ASP A 198 -21.38 -5.84 7.83
N ASN A 199 -21.42 -6.98 7.13
CA ASN A 199 -20.59 -7.23 5.95
C ASN A 199 -21.00 -6.40 4.72
N ASN A 200 -22.17 -5.76 4.75
CA ASN A 200 -22.70 -4.91 3.68
C ASN A 200 -22.69 -3.41 4.07
N ILE A 201 -21.90 -3.04 5.09
CA ILE A 201 -21.83 -1.65 5.55
C ILE A 201 -21.15 -0.72 4.52
N LEU A 202 -20.33 -1.25 3.62
CA LEU A 202 -19.56 -0.46 2.66
C LEU A 202 -20.39 -0.06 1.43
N GLU A 203 -20.08 1.10 0.89
CA GLU A 203 -20.71 1.69 -0.29
C GLU A 203 -19.70 1.83 -1.43
N GLN A 204 -20.20 1.92 -2.68
CA GLN A 204 -19.34 2.11 -3.85
C GLN A 204 -19.02 3.58 -4.11
N PHE A 205 -17.75 3.85 -4.41
CA PHE A 205 -17.21 5.17 -4.73
C PHE A 205 -16.29 5.10 -5.97
N SER A 206 -16.26 6.18 -6.74
CA SER A 206 -15.37 6.36 -7.89
C SER A 206 -14.06 7.04 -7.45
N ALA A 207 -13.23 6.31 -6.70
CA ALA A 207 -12.00 6.82 -6.08
C ALA A 207 -10.76 5.95 -6.40
N THR A 208 -10.71 5.42 -7.63
CA THR A 208 -9.59 4.62 -8.13
C THR A 208 -8.57 5.54 -8.80
N ASP A 209 -7.29 5.42 -8.44
CA ASP A 209 -6.18 6.25 -8.96
C ASP A 209 -6.43 7.77 -8.87
N GLN A 210 -6.98 8.22 -7.74
CA GLN A 210 -7.39 9.60 -7.54
C GLN A 210 -6.51 10.30 -6.50
N ALA A 211 -5.77 11.33 -6.91
CA ALA A 211 -5.17 12.27 -5.97
C ALA A 211 -6.24 13.22 -5.42
N SER A 212 -6.39 13.29 -4.10
CA SER A 212 -7.47 14.00 -3.41
C SER A 212 -6.97 14.91 -2.28
N THR A 213 -7.87 15.78 -1.81
CA THR A 213 -7.70 16.58 -0.59
C THR A 213 -8.35 15.89 0.61
N LEU A 214 -8.05 16.36 1.82
CA LEU A 214 -8.74 16.00 3.06
C LEU A 214 -9.56 17.17 3.57
N GLN A 215 -10.85 16.93 3.74
CA GLN A 215 -11.76 17.86 4.40
C GLN A 215 -11.83 17.52 5.89
N PHE A 216 -11.20 18.32 6.73
CA PHE A 216 -11.26 18.13 8.19
C PHE A 216 -12.67 18.44 8.71
N MET A 217 -13.17 17.57 9.57
CA MET A 217 -14.46 17.76 10.22
C MET A 217 -14.42 19.00 11.12
N LYS A 218 -15.47 19.83 11.04
CA LYS A 218 -15.59 21.02 11.88
C LYS A 218 -15.71 20.62 13.36
N ASN A 219 -15.10 21.42 14.23
CA ASN A 219 -15.18 21.27 15.69
C ASN A 219 -14.61 19.96 16.26
N ILE A 220 -13.74 19.26 15.53
CA ILE A 220 -13.06 18.06 16.02
C ILE A 220 -11.60 18.40 16.33
N SER A 221 -11.18 18.13 17.57
CA SER A 221 -9.77 18.23 17.93
C SER A 221 -8.97 17.13 17.23
N ILE A 222 -7.86 17.51 16.63
CA ILE A 222 -6.88 16.58 16.06
C ILE A 222 -5.84 16.11 17.09
N GLU A 223 -5.90 16.59 18.33
CA GLU A 223 -5.05 16.12 19.43
C GLU A 223 -5.30 14.64 19.70
N GLY A 224 -4.23 13.86 19.87
CA GLY A 224 -4.27 12.41 20.01
C GLY A 224 -4.48 11.65 18.70
N SER A 225 -4.59 12.35 17.56
CA SER A 225 -4.68 11.73 16.24
C SER A 225 -3.32 11.70 15.52
N VAL A 226 -3.28 11.01 14.37
CA VAL A 226 -2.12 11.02 13.47
C VAL A 226 -1.71 12.44 13.04
N PHE A 227 -2.66 13.38 13.02
CA PHE A 227 -2.44 14.77 12.61
C PHE A 227 -1.87 15.67 13.71
N GLN A 228 -1.83 15.23 14.97
CA GLN A 228 -1.42 16.09 16.11
C GLN A 228 -0.03 16.71 15.91
N ARG A 229 0.91 15.96 15.30
CA ARG A 229 2.30 16.40 15.09
C ARG A 229 2.55 17.00 13.72
N PHE A 230 1.52 17.18 12.90
CA PHE A 230 1.69 17.72 11.56
C PHE A 230 1.90 19.24 11.64
N PRO A 231 2.87 19.81 10.91
CA PRO A 231 3.04 21.25 10.83
C PRO A 231 1.75 21.93 10.32
N PRO A 232 1.39 23.13 10.81
CA PRO A 232 0.18 23.84 10.37
C PRO A 232 0.09 24.04 8.85
N ASP A 233 1.23 24.31 8.20
CA ASP A 233 1.29 24.46 6.75
C ASP A 233 0.99 23.15 6.00
N LEU A 234 1.41 22.01 6.54
CA LEU A 234 1.09 20.70 5.97
C LEU A 234 -0.40 20.38 6.16
N LEU A 235 -0.97 20.68 7.34
CA LEU A 235 -2.40 20.53 7.58
C LEU A 235 -3.23 21.36 6.60
N ARG A 236 -2.82 22.61 6.33
CA ARG A 236 -3.47 23.46 5.33
C ARG A 236 -3.37 22.82 3.94
N LYS A 237 -2.18 22.40 3.53
CA LYS A 237 -1.97 21.77 2.22
C LYS A 237 -2.75 20.47 2.03
N LEU A 238 -2.92 19.67 3.07
CA LEU A 238 -3.77 18.47 2.99
C LEU A 238 -5.22 18.82 2.60
N SER A 239 -5.71 20.02 2.94
CA SER A 239 -7.05 20.48 2.56
C SER A 239 -7.14 21.23 1.24
N THR A 240 -6.03 21.78 0.73
CA THR A 240 -6.02 22.60 -0.49
C THR A 240 -5.39 21.92 -1.69
N ASP A 241 -4.44 21.01 -1.47
CA ASP A 241 -3.61 20.40 -2.49
C ASP A 241 -3.92 18.90 -2.57
N CYS A 242 -3.94 18.32 -3.77
CA CYS A 242 -4.20 16.89 -3.98
C CYS A 242 -3.00 16.03 -3.56
N LEU A 243 -2.81 15.84 -2.25
CA LEU A 243 -1.67 15.14 -1.65
C LEU A 243 -1.99 13.72 -1.17
N VAL A 244 -3.26 13.33 -1.14
CA VAL A 244 -3.67 12.01 -0.63
C VAL A 244 -4.12 11.13 -1.79
N MET A 245 -3.48 9.98 -1.96
CA MET A 245 -3.85 9.02 -3.00
C MET A 245 -5.01 8.14 -2.52
N GLN A 246 -6.09 8.11 -3.30
CA GLN A 246 -7.19 7.17 -3.18
C GLN A 246 -7.06 6.12 -4.28
N ASN A 247 -7.22 4.85 -3.90
CA ASN A 247 -7.25 3.76 -4.86
C ASN A 247 -8.18 2.64 -4.36
N HIS A 248 -9.47 2.94 -4.28
CA HIS A 248 -10.47 2.03 -3.74
C HIS A 248 -11.82 2.17 -4.45
N HIS A 249 -12.56 1.06 -4.53
CA HIS A 249 -13.92 1.02 -5.07
C HIS A 249 -14.98 1.08 -3.97
N TYR A 250 -14.59 0.83 -2.73
CA TYR A 250 -15.48 0.73 -1.58
C TYR A 250 -15.03 1.65 -0.47
N GLY A 251 -15.97 2.17 0.30
CA GLY A 251 -15.71 3.03 1.45
C GLY A 251 -16.97 3.13 2.31
N ILE A 252 -17.06 4.17 3.12
CA ILE A 252 -18.26 4.44 3.91
C ILE A 252 -18.53 5.94 3.95
N SER A 253 -19.77 6.34 3.66
CA SER A 253 -20.20 7.73 3.78
C SER A 253 -20.28 8.16 5.25
N PRO A 254 -20.12 9.45 5.57
CA PRO A 254 -20.31 9.95 6.93
C PRO A 254 -21.72 9.65 7.49
N GLU A 255 -22.74 9.70 6.64
CA GLU A 255 -24.13 9.40 6.99
C GLU A 255 -24.26 7.94 7.46
N ARG A 256 -23.90 6.98 6.61
CA ARG A 256 -23.97 5.55 6.93
C ARG A 256 -23.07 5.17 8.11
N PHE A 257 -21.94 5.85 8.28
CA PHE A 257 -21.07 5.69 9.44
C PHE A 257 -21.75 6.12 10.74
N GLN A 258 -22.44 7.27 10.73
CA GLN A 258 -23.11 7.84 11.91
C GLN A 258 -24.40 7.09 12.26
N GLU A 259 -25.12 6.56 11.27
CA GLU A 259 -26.32 5.73 11.48
C GLU A 259 -25.99 4.41 12.19
N ASN A 260 -24.78 3.88 12.04
CA ASN A 260 -24.35 2.68 12.74
C ASN A 260 -23.83 3.02 14.15
N MET A 261 -24.61 2.67 15.17
CA MET A 261 -24.26 2.94 16.57
C MET A 261 -22.93 2.32 17.02
N ASN A 262 -22.52 1.16 16.49
CA ASN A 262 -21.25 0.54 16.86
C ASN A 262 -20.07 1.34 16.32
N LEU A 263 -20.16 1.84 15.08
CA LEU A 263 -19.12 2.68 14.49
C LEU A 263 -19.06 4.06 15.15
N CYS A 264 -20.20 4.73 15.31
CA CYS A 264 -20.24 6.08 15.86
C CYS A 264 -19.83 6.13 17.34
N SER A 265 -20.07 5.06 18.11
CA SER A 265 -19.60 4.97 19.50
C SER A 265 -18.12 4.60 19.62
N PHE A 266 -17.58 3.87 18.65
CA PHE A 266 -16.19 3.42 18.68
C PHE A 266 -15.21 4.44 18.08
N PHE A 267 -15.66 5.22 17.10
CA PHE A 267 -14.79 6.10 16.32
C PHE A 267 -15.35 7.52 16.17
N LYS A 268 -14.44 8.47 16.03
CA LYS A 268 -14.67 9.83 15.57
C LYS A 268 -14.10 10.01 14.16
N ILE A 269 -14.93 10.49 13.24
CA ILE A 269 -14.50 10.87 11.89
C ILE A 269 -13.62 12.11 12.01
N LEU A 270 -12.41 12.09 11.45
CA LEU A 270 -11.50 13.23 11.42
C LEU A 270 -11.55 13.96 10.10
N THR A 271 -11.55 13.20 9.00
CA THR A 271 -11.50 13.74 7.65
C THR A 271 -12.40 12.97 6.69
N THR A 272 -12.90 13.68 5.70
CA THR A 272 -13.61 13.13 4.55
C THR A 272 -12.91 13.56 3.25
N SER A 273 -13.27 12.91 2.15
CA SER A 273 -12.92 13.33 0.79
C SER A 273 -14.12 13.12 -0.11
N VAL A 274 -13.98 13.57 -1.36
CA VAL A 274 -15.00 13.47 -2.40
C VAL A 274 -14.45 12.63 -3.55
N ASP A 275 -15.25 11.70 -4.04
CA ASP A 275 -14.91 10.86 -5.20
C ASP A 275 -15.13 11.63 -6.52
N GLU A 276 -14.76 11.04 -7.66
CA GLU A 276 -14.97 11.68 -8.97
C GLU A 276 -16.45 11.94 -9.33
N GLY A 277 -17.36 11.23 -8.67
CA GLY A 277 -18.81 11.37 -8.79
C GLY A 277 -19.44 12.37 -7.82
N ASN A 278 -18.64 13.16 -7.11
CA ASN A 278 -19.07 14.09 -6.06
C ASN A 278 -19.70 13.46 -4.81
N LYS A 279 -19.46 12.17 -4.56
CA LYS A 279 -19.89 11.48 -3.33
C LYS A 279 -18.85 11.63 -2.23
N VAL A 280 -19.31 11.92 -1.01
CA VAL A 280 -18.45 12.11 0.17
C VAL A 280 -18.23 10.77 0.88
N PHE A 281 -16.98 10.47 1.23
CA PHE A 281 -16.61 9.29 2.03
C PHE A 281 -15.64 9.64 3.16
N CYS A 282 -15.64 8.81 4.20
CA CYS A 282 -14.72 8.92 5.34
C CYS A 282 -13.31 8.47 4.92
N VAL A 283 -12.29 9.26 5.27
CA VAL A 283 -10.89 8.93 4.95
C VAL A 283 -10.08 8.60 6.18
N THR A 284 -10.23 9.38 7.26
CA THR A 284 -9.51 9.14 8.51
C THR A 284 -10.48 9.18 9.67
N VAL A 285 -10.40 8.16 10.52
CA VAL A 285 -11.12 8.07 11.78
C VAL A 285 -10.14 7.77 12.91
N ARG A 286 -10.54 8.03 14.15
CA ARG A 286 -9.79 7.63 15.35
C ARG A 286 -10.73 7.11 16.43
N ILE A 287 -10.18 6.31 17.34
CA ILE A 287 -10.84 5.96 18.61
C ILE A 287 -10.85 7.18 19.54
#